data_AF-K1SKM5-F1
#
_entry.id   AF-K1SKM5-F1
#
_cell.length_a   1.000
_cell.length_b   1.000
_cell.length_c   1.000
_cell.angle_alpha   90.00
_cell.angle_beta   90.00
_cell.angle_gamma   90.00
#
_symmetry.space_group_name_H-M   'P 1'
#
loop_
_entity.id
_entity.type
_entity.pdbx_description
1 polymer ?
#
loop_
_entity_poly.entity_id
_entity_poly.type
_entity_poly.pdbx_seq_one_letter_code
_entity_poly.pdbx_strand_id
1 'polypeptide(L)'
;MKKILFAALAALAITSCSQNEEIEAPTQKTEINFRSVVGKSSRAAEATTENLESQGFILYAYNTKTITMDKVTAGSLTTTFINGKKATCTNSNWSVADGPYYWPIAENLQFFAYSPEAGGITNYA
;
A
#
# COMPACT_ATOMS: atom_id res chain seq x y z
N MET A 1 64.53 21.17 33.97
CA MET A 1 64.95 20.33 32.82
C MET A 1 64.77 18.86 33.16
N LYS A 2 63.78 18.19 32.57
CA LYS A 2 63.69 16.72 32.52
C LYS A 2 63.06 16.34 31.18
N LYS A 3 63.55 15.22 30.67
CA LYS A 3 63.72 14.85 29.28
C LYS A 3 62.68 13.78 28.89
N ILE A 4 62.19 13.86 27.64
CA ILE A 4 61.81 12.73 26.74
C ILE A 4 60.50 12.02 27.19
N LEU A 5 59.51 11.73 26.35
CA LEU A 5 59.53 10.84 25.18
C LEU A 5 58.49 11.25 24.13
N PHE A 6 58.93 11.27 22.87
CA PHE A 6 58.07 11.04 21.71
C PHE A 6 57.56 9.59 21.74
N ALA A 7 56.26 9.39 21.68
CA ALA A 7 55.63 8.13 21.30
C ALA A 7 54.68 8.43 20.14
N ALA A 8 55.10 8.02 18.94
CA ALA A 8 54.22 7.90 17.80
C ALA A 8 53.26 6.72 18.06
N LEU A 9 51.95 6.96 18.04
CA LEU A 9 50.98 5.93 17.73
C LEU A 9 50.26 6.31 16.44
N ALA A 10 50.16 5.29 15.60
CA ALA A 10 49.66 5.31 14.25
C ALA A 10 48.26 5.92 14.14
N ALA A 11 48.01 6.53 12.98
CA ALA A 11 46.69 6.85 12.51
C ALA A 11 45.81 5.58 12.52
N LEU A 12 44.79 5.55 13.38
CA LEU A 12 43.53 4.94 12.98
C LEU A 12 42.73 6.05 12.33
N ALA A 13 42.68 6.01 11.01
CA ALA A 13 41.62 6.66 10.28
C ALA A 13 40.30 6.22 10.92
N ILE A 14 39.62 7.13 11.62
CA ILE A 14 38.18 7.01 11.88
C ILE A 14 37.48 7.32 10.55
N THR A 15 37.80 6.51 9.54
CA THR A 15 36.84 6.14 8.51
C THR A 15 36.23 4.81 8.97
N SER A 16 35.86 4.70 10.25
CA SER A 16 34.71 3.87 10.55
C SER A 16 33.57 4.64 9.94
N CYS A 17 33.23 4.26 8.71
CA CYS A 17 32.00 4.62 8.07
C CYS A 17 30.98 4.80 9.19
N SER A 18 30.43 6.01 9.34
CA SER A 18 28.99 6.02 9.48
C SER A 18 28.54 5.28 8.23
N GLN A 19 28.49 3.94 8.32
CA GLN A 19 27.46 3.20 7.68
C GLN A 19 26.28 4.06 8.04
N ASN A 20 25.86 4.78 7.02
CA ASN A 20 24.60 5.45 6.99
C ASN A 20 23.63 4.25 6.99
N GLU A 21 23.61 3.55 8.13
CA GLU A 21 22.56 2.76 8.69
C GLU A 21 21.40 3.75 8.76
N GLU A 22 20.85 4.06 7.58
CA GLU A 22 19.57 3.53 7.18
C GLU A 22 19.40 2.11 7.77
N ILE A 23 19.35 2.05 9.11
CA ILE A 23 18.39 1.23 9.81
C ILE A 23 17.10 1.75 9.20
N GLU A 24 16.72 1.10 8.11
CA GLU A 24 15.40 1.13 7.54
C GLU A 24 14.50 0.87 8.74
N ALA A 25 14.02 1.95 9.34
CA ALA A 25 13.29 1.85 10.57
C ALA A 25 12.04 1.08 10.17
N PRO A 26 11.76 -0.10 10.75
CA PRO A 26 10.56 -0.88 10.41
C PRO A 26 9.26 -0.11 10.74
N THR A 27 9.39 1.13 11.23
CA THR A 27 8.35 2.12 11.49
C THR A 27 7.94 2.99 10.30
N GLN A 28 8.65 2.97 9.16
CA GLN A 28 8.21 3.78 8.01
C GLN A 28 7.06 3.06 7.27
N LYS A 29 5.85 3.60 7.41
CA LYS A 29 4.69 3.07 6.69
C LYS A 29 4.85 3.37 5.20
N THR A 30 4.85 2.32 4.37
CA THR A 30 4.88 2.45 2.91
C THR A 30 3.52 2.85 2.36
N GLU A 31 3.47 3.75 1.37
CA GLU A 31 2.21 4.15 0.71
C GLU A 31 1.62 2.98 -0.11
N ILE A 32 0.29 2.82 -0.04
CA ILE A 32 -0.46 1.82 -0.80
C ILE A 32 -0.72 2.35 -2.20
N ASN A 33 -0.25 1.62 -3.21
CA ASN A 33 -0.43 1.96 -4.63
C ASN A 33 -1.44 1.02 -5.31
N PHE A 34 -2.23 1.55 -6.23
CA PHE A 34 -3.28 0.81 -6.94
C PHE A 34 -3.00 0.73 -8.44
N ARG A 35 -3.26 -0.45 -9.03
CA ARG A 35 -3.20 -0.69 -10.47
C ARG A 35 -4.42 -1.50 -10.91
N SER A 36 -4.91 -1.24 -12.11
CA SER A 36 -6.02 -1.97 -12.71
C SER A 36 -5.52 -3.07 -13.64
N VAL A 37 -6.25 -4.19 -13.70
CA VAL A 37 -6.07 -5.24 -14.70
C VAL A 37 -7.43 -5.55 -15.29
N VAL A 38 -7.58 -5.35 -16.60
CA VAL A 38 -8.85 -5.45 -17.32
C VAL A 38 -8.73 -6.47 -18.47
N GLY A 39 -9.84 -7.11 -18.86
CA GLY A 39 -9.87 -8.02 -20.03
C GLY A 39 -9.37 -9.45 -19.79
N LYS A 40 -9.12 -9.85 -18.53
CA LYS A 40 -8.65 -11.21 -18.19
C LYS A 40 -9.75 -12.16 -17.67
N SER A 41 -10.99 -11.70 -17.57
CA SER A 41 -12.14 -12.51 -17.12
C SER A 41 -13.34 -12.30 -18.03
N SER A 42 -14.07 -13.36 -18.35
CA SER A 42 -15.33 -13.35 -19.11
C SER A 42 -16.47 -12.73 -18.28
N ARG A 43 -16.60 -11.40 -18.29
CA ARG A 43 -17.78 -10.70 -17.72
C ARG A 43 -18.81 -10.43 -18.84
N ALA A 44 -20.09 -10.45 -18.51
CA ALA A 44 -21.22 -10.36 -19.44
C ALA A 44 -21.43 -8.98 -20.10
N ALA A 45 -20.63 -7.97 -19.71
CA ALA A 45 -20.44 -6.70 -20.41
C ALA A 45 -18.94 -6.37 -20.36
N GLU A 46 -18.36 -5.92 -21.47
CA GLU A 46 -16.92 -5.67 -21.57
C GLU A 46 -16.47 -4.62 -20.56
N ALA A 47 -15.80 -5.07 -19.50
CA ALA A 47 -14.93 -4.18 -18.76
C ALA A 47 -13.75 -3.86 -19.69
N THR A 48 -13.65 -2.62 -20.14
CA THR A 48 -12.50 -2.08 -20.88
C THR A 48 -11.68 -1.19 -19.95
N THR A 49 -10.39 -1.03 -20.25
CA THR A 49 -9.53 -0.11 -19.50
C THR A 49 -10.12 1.29 -19.52
N GLU A 50 -10.59 1.75 -20.67
CA GLU A 50 -11.21 3.06 -20.86
C GLU A 50 -12.44 3.27 -19.98
N ASN A 51 -13.36 2.28 -19.92
CA ASN A 51 -14.55 2.37 -19.08
C ASN A 51 -14.18 2.42 -17.60
N LEU A 52 -13.22 1.59 -17.18
CA LEU A 52 -12.76 1.57 -15.79
C LEU A 52 -12.10 2.90 -15.40
N GLU A 53 -11.20 3.43 -16.23
CA GLU A 53 -10.51 4.70 -15.98
C GLU A 53 -11.48 5.89 -15.95
N SER A 54 -12.51 5.88 -16.83
CA SER A 54 -13.55 6.92 -16.86
C SER A 54 -14.49 6.88 -15.66
N GLN A 55 -14.93 5.69 -15.24
CA GLN A 55 -15.94 5.54 -14.19
C GLN A 55 -15.33 5.41 -12.78
N GLY A 56 -14.10 4.94 -12.71
CA GLY A 56 -13.43 4.58 -11.46
C GLY A 56 -13.96 3.30 -10.85
N PHE A 57 -13.57 3.06 -9.61
CA PHE A 57 -14.05 1.94 -8.80
C PHE A 57 -14.27 2.37 -7.36
N ILE A 58 -15.09 1.63 -6.62
CA ILE A 58 -15.27 1.81 -5.18
C ILE A 58 -14.41 0.80 -4.45
N LEU A 59 -13.63 1.28 -3.48
CA LEU A 59 -12.69 0.50 -2.70
C LEU A 59 -13.15 0.36 -1.24
N TYR A 60 -13.07 -0.86 -0.75
CA TYR A 60 -13.15 -1.22 0.66
C TYR A 60 -11.86 -1.91 1.07
N ALA A 61 -11.43 -1.66 2.30
CA ALA A 61 -10.33 -2.38 2.91
C ALA A 61 -10.64 -2.63 4.39
N TYR A 62 -10.28 -3.81 4.88
CA TYR A 62 -10.43 -4.18 6.28
C TYR A 62 -9.08 -4.62 6.84
N ASN A 63 -8.73 -4.14 8.02
CA ASN A 63 -7.54 -4.59 8.74
C ASN A 63 -7.86 -5.88 9.48
N THR A 64 -7.22 -6.98 9.07
CA THR A 64 -7.39 -8.30 9.68
C THR A 64 -6.23 -8.66 10.61
N LYS A 65 -5.37 -7.70 10.96
CA LYS A 65 -4.22 -7.88 11.84
C LYS A 65 -3.34 -9.02 11.33
N THR A 66 -3.08 -10.03 12.14
CA THR A 66 -2.25 -11.17 11.75
C THR A 66 -2.99 -12.24 10.93
N ILE A 67 -4.30 -12.08 10.69
CA ILE A 67 -5.13 -13.06 9.98
C ILE A 67 -4.93 -12.91 8.46
N THR A 68 -4.55 -14.00 7.81
CA THR A 68 -4.43 -14.15 6.35
C THR A 68 -5.79 -14.45 5.72
N MET A 69 -5.94 -14.17 4.42
CA MET A 69 -7.22 -14.35 3.70
C MET A 69 -7.82 -15.76 3.82
N ASP A 70 -6.99 -16.81 3.80
CA ASP A 70 -7.45 -18.20 3.91
C ASP A 70 -8.05 -18.55 5.29
N LYS A 71 -7.85 -17.67 6.28
CA LYS A 71 -8.38 -17.80 7.65
C LYS A 71 -9.49 -16.80 7.96
N VAL A 72 -9.84 -15.91 7.02
CA VAL A 72 -10.98 -15.00 7.17
C VAL A 72 -12.27 -15.83 7.18
N THR A 73 -13.14 -15.55 8.15
CA THR A 73 -14.43 -16.24 8.30
C THR A 73 -15.58 -15.27 8.08
N ALA A 74 -16.78 -15.79 7.81
CA ALA A 74 -17.96 -14.96 7.66
C ALA A 74 -18.17 -14.10 8.92
N GLY A 75 -18.26 -12.78 8.74
CA GLY A 75 -18.43 -11.81 9.83
C GLY A 75 -17.12 -11.35 10.50
N SER A 76 -15.94 -11.85 10.12
CA SER A 76 -14.67 -11.45 10.77
C SER A 76 -14.07 -10.13 10.25
N LEU A 77 -14.62 -9.54 9.19
CA LEU A 77 -14.18 -8.26 8.62
C LEU A 77 -14.83 -7.08 9.38
N THR A 78 -14.35 -6.83 10.59
CA THR A 78 -14.97 -5.84 11.50
C THR A 78 -14.22 -4.52 11.62
N THR A 79 -12.92 -4.50 11.32
CA THR A 79 -12.07 -3.30 11.45
C THR A 79 -11.92 -2.65 10.09
N THR A 80 -12.77 -1.67 9.79
CA THR A 80 -12.72 -0.94 8.53
C THR A 80 -11.47 -0.06 8.44
N PHE A 81 -10.73 -0.19 7.34
CA PHE A 81 -9.55 0.61 7.02
C PHE A 81 -9.86 1.63 5.90
N ILE A 82 -10.54 1.19 4.85
CA ILE A 82 -11.11 2.05 3.79
C ILE A 82 -12.59 1.71 3.67
N ASN A 83 -13.47 2.71 3.74
CA ASN A 83 -14.91 2.52 3.73
C ASN A 83 -15.54 3.13 2.48
N GLY A 84 -15.71 2.31 1.42
CA GLY A 84 -16.44 2.69 0.22
C GLY A 84 -15.92 3.97 -0.44
N LYS A 85 -14.61 4.07 -0.63
CA LYS A 85 -13.99 5.28 -1.21
C LYS A 85 -13.80 5.14 -2.70
N LYS A 86 -14.14 6.20 -3.43
CA LYS A 86 -13.97 6.23 -4.88
C LYS A 86 -12.50 6.35 -5.25
N ALA A 87 -12.07 5.51 -6.18
CA ALA A 87 -10.80 5.62 -6.86
C ALA A 87 -11.00 6.22 -8.24
N THR A 88 -10.19 7.22 -8.59
CA THR A 88 -10.19 7.91 -9.88
C THR A 88 -8.86 7.73 -10.58
N CYS A 89 -8.89 7.67 -11.92
CA CYS A 89 -7.67 7.59 -12.74
C CYS A 89 -7.39 8.94 -13.40
N THR A 90 -6.18 9.45 -13.24
CA THR A 90 -5.68 10.63 -13.94
C THR A 90 -4.32 10.31 -14.54
N ASN A 91 -4.15 10.46 -15.85
CA ASN A 91 -2.90 10.13 -16.55
C ASN A 91 -2.39 8.71 -16.21
N SER A 92 -3.30 7.72 -16.21
CA SER A 92 -3.00 6.32 -15.84
C SER A 92 -2.51 6.10 -14.40
N ASN A 93 -2.67 7.10 -13.52
CA ASN A 93 -2.39 6.99 -12.09
C ASN A 93 -3.68 6.96 -11.28
N TRP A 94 -3.78 5.98 -10.39
CA TRP A 94 -4.95 5.79 -9.53
C TRP A 94 -4.75 6.48 -8.19
N SER A 95 -5.73 7.29 -7.79
CA SER A 95 -5.84 7.88 -6.46
C SER A 95 -7.16 7.50 -5.82
N VAL A 96 -7.16 7.28 -4.50
CA VAL A 96 -8.37 6.98 -3.72
C VAL A 96 -8.73 8.21 -2.90
N ALA A 97 -10.01 8.58 -2.88
CA ALA A 97 -10.51 9.66 -2.04
C ALA A 97 -10.10 9.48 -0.58
N ASP A 98 -9.74 10.57 0.09
CA ASP A 98 -9.23 10.63 1.47
C ASP A 98 -7.87 9.93 1.71
N GLY A 99 -7.17 9.53 0.64
CA GLY A 99 -5.77 9.11 0.70
C GLY A 99 -4.78 10.28 0.83
N PRO A 100 -3.46 10.00 0.85
CA PRO A 100 -2.85 8.69 0.65
C PRO A 100 -3.04 7.75 1.84
N TYR A 101 -3.15 6.45 1.54
CA TYR A 101 -3.23 5.39 2.54
C TYR A 101 -1.90 4.69 2.68
N TYR A 102 -1.53 4.27 3.89
CA TYR A 102 -0.26 3.62 4.16
C TYR A 102 -0.46 2.24 4.77
N TRP A 103 0.41 1.30 4.41
CA TRP A 103 0.41 -0.05 4.97
C TRP A 103 0.57 0.01 6.50
N PRO A 104 -0.25 -0.71 7.27
CA PRO A 104 0.00 -0.91 8.68
C PRO A 104 1.25 -1.78 8.87
N ILE A 105 1.95 -1.56 9.98
CA ILE A 105 3.18 -2.32 10.28
C ILE A 105 2.78 -3.68 10.83
N ALA A 106 3.27 -4.76 10.22
CA ALA A 106 3.05 -6.14 10.65
C ALA A 106 1.57 -6.59 10.73
N GLU A 107 0.68 -5.95 9.96
CA GLU A 107 -0.73 -6.31 9.86
C GLU A 107 -1.16 -6.51 8.41
N ASN A 108 -2.22 -7.28 8.21
CA ASN A 108 -2.79 -7.61 6.92
C ASN A 108 -4.00 -6.73 6.63
N LEU A 109 -4.12 -6.30 5.37
CA LEU A 109 -5.29 -5.61 4.84
C LEU A 109 -5.95 -6.47 3.77
N GLN A 110 -7.28 -6.53 3.83
CA GLN A 110 -8.10 -7.25 2.86
C GLN A 110 -8.89 -6.27 2.02
N PHE A 111 -8.55 -6.19 0.73
CA PHE A 111 -9.13 -5.23 -0.22
C PHE A 111 -10.24 -5.85 -1.03
N PHE A 112 -11.30 -5.08 -1.25
CA PHE A 112 -12.43 -5.42 -2.11
C PHE A 112 -12.76 -4.21 -2.96
N ALA A 113 -12.96 -4.41 -4.25
CA ALA A 113 -13.30 -3.34 -5.16
C ALA A 113 -14.37 -3.77 -6.15
N TYR A 114 -15.21 -2.82 -6.57
CA TYR A 114 -16.16 -3.03 -7.66
C TYR A 114 -16.25 -1.80 -8.55
N SER A 115 -16.58 -2.05 -9.82
CA SER A 115 -16.78 -1.05 -10.85
C SER A 115 -17.89 -1.52 -11.81
N PRO A 116 -18.72 -0.60 -12.35
CA PRO A 116 -18.79 0.81 -11.97
C PRO A 116 -19.26 1.03 -10.52
N GLU A 117 -19.04 2.23 -9.98
CA GLU A 117 -19.79 2.71 -8.80
C GLU A 117 -21.28 2.43 -9.02
N ALA A 118 -21.98 1.89 -8.03
CA ALA A 118 -23.29 1.26 -8.19
C ALA A 118 -24.37 2.30 -8.54
N GLY A 119 -24.37 2.74 -9.78
CA GLY A 119 -25.40 3.52 -10.47
C GLY A 119 -25.86 2.84 -11.77
N GLY A 120 -25.39 1.61 -12.02
CA GLY A 120 -25.69 0.82 -13.22
C GLY A 120 -26.31 -0.56 -12.94
N ILE A 121 -26.89 -0.79 -11.75
CA ILE A 121 -27.70 -2.00 -11.54
C ILE A 121 -29.02 -1.82 -12.30
N THR A 122 -29.03 -2.16 -13.58
CA THR A 122 -30.28 -2.52 -14.25
C THR A 122 -30.73 -3.84 -13.62
N ASN A 123 -31.74 -3.77 -12.75
CA ASN A 123 -32.49 -4.95 -12.36
C ASN A 123 -33.11 -5.51 -13.65
N TYR A 124 -32.55 -6.61 -14.15
CA TYR A 124 -33.23 -7.41 -15.15
C TYR A 124 -34.30 -8.20 -14.39
N ALA A 125 -35.51 -7.63 -14.35
CA ALA A 125 -36.74 -8.33 -13.98
C ALA A 125 -37.18 -9.26 -15.11
#